data_AF-A0A497MU48-F1
#
_entry.id   AF-A0A497MU48-F1
#
_cell.length_a   1.000
_cell.length_b   1.000
_cell.length_c   1.000
_cell.angle_alpha   90.00
_cell.angle_beta   90.00
_cell.angle_gamma   90.00
#
_symmetry.space_group_name_H-M   'P 1'
#
loop_
_entity.id
_entity.type
_entity.pdbx_description
1 polymer ?
#
loop_
_entity_poly.entity_id
_entity_poly.type
_entity_poly.pdbx_seq_one_letter_code
_entity_poly.pdbx_strand_id
1 'polypeptide(L)' 'GADPEEFVVSLLREAGRPLTTREIQEAAERALVQCPDSTVVFLNRLRLRGVIRGRLSRERRAWVWWVEDR' A
#
# COMPACT_ATOMS: atom_id res chain seq x y z
N GLY A 1 7.32 -6.90 -15.65
CA GLY A 1 6.14 -6.62 -14.80
C GLY A 1 6.25 -5.20 -14.28
N ALA A 2 5.13 -4.55 -13.95
CA ALA A 2 5.17 -3.22 -13.33
C ALA A 2 5.94 -3.28 -12.00
N ASP A 3 6.68 -2.23 -11.68
CA ASP A 3 7.40 -2.11 -10.41
C ASP A 3 6.38 -2.10 -9.25
N PRO A 4 6.48 -3.03 -8.27
CA PRO A 4 5.54 -3.10 -7.15
C PRO A 4 5.49 -1.82 -6.30
N GLU A 5 6.60 -1.09 -6.19
CA GLU A 5 6.64 0.18 -5.45
C GLU A 5 5.87 1.27 -6.19
N GLU A 6 6.13 1.42 -7.49
CA GLU A 6 5.44 2.38 -8.33
C GLU A 6 3.93 2.09 -8.34
N PHE A 7 3.54 0.82 -8.47
CA PHE A 7 2.15 0.40 -8.40
C PHE A 7 1.49 0.82 -7.08
N VAL A 8 2.11 0.53 -5.94
CA VAL A 8 1.54 0.88 -4.63
C VAL A 8 1.41 2.40 -4.46
N VAL A 9 2.42 3.17 -4.86
CA VAL A 9 2.39 4.63 -4.73
C VAL A 9 1.29 5.23 -5.61
N SER A 10 1.16 4.79 -6.86
CA SER A 10 0.12 5.26 -7.77
C SER A 10 -1.28 4.88 -7.26
N LEU A 11 -1.47 3.63 -6.82
CA LEU A 11 -2.72 3.17 -6.23
C LEU A 11 -3.15 4.03 -5.02
N LEU A 12 -2.21 4.33 -4.12
CA LEU A 12 -2.49 5.13 -2.92
C LEU A 12 -2.82 6.59 -3.26
N ARG A 13 -2.17 7.16 -4.27
CA ARG A 13 -2.50 8.51 -4.79
C ARG A 13 -3.89 8.54 -5.42
N GLU A 14 -4.16 7.62 -6.33
CA GLU A 14 -5.43 7.52 -7.06
C GLU A 14 -6.61 7.25 -6.11
N ALA A 15 -6.39 6.47 -5.05
CA ALA A 15 -7.43 6.20 -4.07
C ALA A 15 -7.89 7.45 -3.31
N GLY A 16 -7.03 8.47 -3.13
CA GLY A 16 -7.34 9.70 -2.39
C GLY A 16 -7.73 9.47 -0.92
N ARG A 17 -7.55 8.25 -0.40
CA ARG A 17 -7.90 7.85 0.97
C ARG A 17 -6.96 6.75 1.46
N PRO A 18 -6.81 6.58 2.78
CA PRO A 18 -6.08 5.44 3.31
C PRO A 18 -6.71 4.11 2.87
N LEU A 19 -5.87 3.20 2.38
CA LEU A 19 -6.24 1.84 2.01
C LEU A 19 -5.73 0.84 3.03
N THR A 20 -6.48 -0.22 3.25
CA THR A 20 -6.04 -1.36 4.07
C THR A 20 -5.05 -2.24 3.30
N THR A 21 -4.26 -3.04 4.02
CA THR A 21 -3.39 -4.06 3.40
C THR A 21 -4.17 -4.97 2.46
N ARG A 22 -5.41 -5.34 2.82
CA ARG A 22 -6.28 -6.20 2.00
C ARG A 22 -6.68 -5.51 0.69
N GLU A 23 -7.13 -4.26 0.74
CA GLU A 23 -7.49 -3.51 -0.47
C GLU A 23 -6.31 -3.39 -1.44
N ILE A 24 -5.10 -3.15 -0.92
CA ILE A 24 -3.88 -3.07 -1.72
C ILE A 24 -3.53 -4.42 -2.34
N GLN A 25 -3.65 -5.52 -1.56
CA GLN A 25 -3.39 -6.86 -2.06
C GLN A 25 -4.36 -7.23 -3.20
N GLU A 26 -5.66 -7.00 -3.02
CA GLU A 26 -6.66 -7.27 -4.05
C GLU A 26 -6.42 -6.45 -5.32
N ALA A 27 -5.96 -5.20 -5.18
CA ALA A 27 -5.60 -4.35 -6.32
C ALA A 27 -4.36 -4.90 -7.06
N ALA A 28 -3.33 -5.31 -6.32
CA ALA A 28 -2.12 -5.90 -6.91
C ALA A 28 -2.42 -7.21 -7.66
N GLU A 29 -3.25 -8.08 -7.08
CA GLU A 29 -3.71 -9.33 -7.71
C GLU A 29 -4.47 -9.05 -9.01
N ARG A 30 -5.39 -8.07 -9.01
CA ARG A 30 -6.13 -7.64 -10.22
C ARG A 30 -5.21 -7.07 -11.31
N ALA A 31 -4.14 -6.38 -10.91
CA ALA A 31 -3.18 -5.78 -11.82
C ALA A 31 -2.06 -6.75 -12.28
N LEU A 32 -2.10 -8.02 -11.83
CA LEU A 32 -1.06 -9.02 -12.07
C LEU A 32 0.34 -8.54 -11.62
N VAL A 33 0.38 -7.70 -10.59
CA VAL A 33 1.62 -7.20 -9.97
C VAL A 33 2.01 -8.13 -8.84
N GLN A 34 3.15 -8.81 -9.00
CA GLN A 34 3.69 -9.66 -7.93
C GLN A 34 4.47 -8.82 -6.92
N CYS A 35 3.96 -8.74 -5.70
CA CYS A 35 4.75 -8.28 -4.58
C CYS A 35 5.80 -9.35 -4.22
N PRO A 36 7.09 -9.01 -4.10
CA PRO A 36 8.17 -9.98 -3.85
C PRO A 36 8.13 -10.60 -2.44
N ASP A 37 7.30 -10.04 -1.55
CA ASP A 37 7.07 -10.48 -0.17
C ASP A 37 5.54 -10.46 0.10
N SER A 38 5.11 -10.89 1.29
CA SER A 38 3.74 -10.59 1.71
C SER A 38 3.48 -9.08 1.66
N THR A 39 2.31 -8.67 1.17
CA THR A 39 1.95 -7.26 0.96
C THR A 39 2.20 -6.41 2.21
N VAL A 40 1.98 -6.95 3.42
CA VAL A 40 2.24 -6.25 4.68
C VAL A 40 3.73 -6.00 4.97
N VAL A 41 4.62 -6.93 4.63
CA VAL A 41 6.08 -6.77 4.80
C VAL A 41 6.60 -5.73 3.81
N PHE A 42 6.14 -5.82 2.56
CA PHE A 42 6.47 -4.86 1.52
C PHE A 42 6.05 -3.43 1.90
N LEU A 43 4.80 -3.24 2.33
CA LEU A 43 4.28 -1.94 2.75
C LEU A 43 5.02 -1.37 3.96
N ASN A 44 5.40 -2.22 4.92
CA ASN A 44 6.24 -1.77 6.04
C ASN A 44 7.62 -1.31 5.59
N ARG A 45 8.26 -1.99 4.61
CA ARG A 45 9.54 -1.55 4.05
C ARG A 45 9.42 -0.17 3.41
N LEU A 46 8.36 0.08 2.65
CA LEU A 46 8.08 1.40 2.06
C LEU A 46 7.85 2.47 3.14
N ARG A 47 7.12 2.12 4.21
CA ARG A 47 6.89 3.01 5.36
C ARG A 47 8.19 3.38 6.08
N LEU A 48 9.07 2.41 6.32
CA LEU A 48 10.37 2.66 6.97
C LEU A 48 11.29 3.52 6.11
N ARG A 49 11.18 3.41 4.78
CA ARG A 49 11.88 4.28 3.81
C ARG A 49 11.26 5.68 3.67
N GLY A 50 10.09 5.92 4.28
CA GLY A 50 9.38 7.19 4.17
C GLY A 50 8.66 7.42 2.84
N VAL A 51 8.52 6.38 1.99
CA VAL A 51 7.81 6.45 0.70
C VAL A 51 6.30 6.56 0.91
N ILE A 52 5.78 5.85 1.91
CA ILE A 52 4.38 5.90 2.33
C ILE A 52 4.27 6.09 3.84
N ARG A 53 3.08 6.43 4.31
CA ARG A 53 2.70 6.40 5.72
C ARG A 53 1.84 5.18 6.00
N GLY A 54 1.81 4.77 7.25
CA GLY A 54 0.95 3.69 7.69
C GLY A 54 0.69 3.74 9.19
N ARG A 55 -0.52 3.34 9.61
CA ARG A 55 -0.89 3.22 11.02
C ARG A 55 -1.91 2.11 11.22
N LEU A 56 -1.99 1.60 12.45
CA LEU A 56 -3.09 0.76 12.85
C LEU A 56 -4.36 1.61 13.03
N SER A 57 -5.40 1.33 12.25
CA SER A 57 -6.71 1.97 12.40
C SER A 57 -7.61 1.11 13.30
N ARG A 58 -8.10 1.72 14.39
CA ARG A 58 -9.05 1.06 15.30
C ARG A 58 -10.42 0.89 14.65
N GLU A 59 -10.87 1.89 13.91
CA GLU A 59 -12.15 1.89 13.18
C GLU A 59 -12.20 0.78 12.11
N ARG A 60 -11.13 0.67 11.31
CA ARG A 60 -11.03 -0.34 10.26
C ARG A 60 -10.54 -1.70 10.78
N ARG A 61 -10.13 -1.77 12.06
CA ARG A 61 -9.48 -2.94 12.70
C ARG A 61 -8.34 -3.51 11.87
N ALA A 62 -7.60 -2.65 11.17
CA ALA A 62 -6.58 -3.04 10.20
C ALA A 62 -5.49 -1.97 10.08
N TRP A 63 -4.34 -2.37 9.54
CA TRP A 63 -3.36 -1.41 9.03
C TRP A 63 -3.93 -0.65 7.85
N VAL A 64 -3.77 0.66 7.87
CA VAL A 64 -4.10 1.55 6.75
C VAL A 64 -2.86 2.28 6.29
N TRP A 65 -2.78 2.54 4.99
CA TRP A 65 -1.62 3.06 4.28
C TRP A 65 -2.05 4.21 3.38
N TRP A 66 -1.22 5.25 3.28
CA TRP A 66 -1.48 6.41 2.44
C TRP A 66 -0.16 7.09 2.06
N VAL A 67 -0.22 7.99 1.09
CA VAL A 67 0.88 8.93 0.77
C VAL A 67 0.52 10.30 1.33
N GLU A 68 1.51 11.08 1.77
CA GLU A 68 1.31 12.50 2.02
C GLU A 68 1.38 13.24 0.68
N ASP A 69 0.31 13.95 0.33
CA ASP A 69 0.38 14.91 -0.77
C ASP A 69 1.39 15.99 -0.39
N ARG A 70 2.33 16.26 -1.30
CA ARG A 70 3.26 17.39 -1.19
C ARG A 70 2.73 18.58 -1.96
#